data_AF-A0A498QEU2-F1
#
_entry.id   AF-A0A498QEU2-F1
#
_cell.length_a   1.000
_cell.length_b   1.000
_cell.length_c   1.000
_cell.angle_alpha   90.00
_cell.angle_beta   90.00
_cell.angle_gamma   90.00
#
_symmetry.space_group_name_H-M   'P 1'
#
loop_
_entity.id
_entity.type
_entity.pdbx_description
1 polymer ?
#
loop_
_entity_poly.entity_id
_entity_poly.type
_entity_poly.pdbx_seq_one_letter_code
_entity_poly.pdbx_strand_id
1 'polypeptide(L)'
;MADVKFAVESYNSGHLSVVNTYKICHLDFDVEGALQGNTQALTTQTKSIALLQQQEADNGTPVTVSSALPVLSTGLVTGQGGGLNVLQIATANGVNISRVNVMAMDYGPGFAQPGNPGMGTYAIDAATATLGQLMTLYPSLSSERAWSMLGVTPLVGINDDPREIFTLAGAQQLTTFAVRNHIGELSMWERPREHHRHLGRSRRRRRQRSGANPVRVLQDLRADRDRFHTVTPVAERAAPTTSETP
;
A
#
# COMPACT_ATOMS: atom_id res chain seq x y z
N MET A 1 0.37 32.96 -2.50
CA MET A 1 -0.56 32.06 -3.22
C MET A 1 -0.04 31.65 -4.61
N ALA A 2 0.61 32.55 -5.38
CA ALA A 2 1.20 32.21 -6.68
C ALA A 2 2.27 31.09 -6.61
N ASP A 3 3.15 31.11 -5.60
CA ASP A 3 4.24 30.13 -5.48
C ASP A 3 3.76 28.69 -5.23
N VAL A 4 2.68 28.54 -4.45
CA VAL A 4 2.09 27.21 -4.18
C VAL A 4 1.40 26.65 -5.41
N LYS A 5 0.71 27.49 -6.18
CA LYS A 5 0.09 27.07 -7.45
C LYS A 5 1.16 26.60 -8.44
N PHE A 6 2.23 27.37 -8.60
CA PHE A 6 3.34 27.02 -9.47
C PHE A 6 4.00 25.70 -9.04
N ALA A 7 4.21 25.49 -7.73
CA ALA A 7 4.74 24.23 -7.22
C ALA A 7 3.82 23.04 -7.56
N VAL A 8 2.51 23.17 -7.32
CA VAL A 8 1.52 22.13 -7.65
C VAL A 8 1.56 21.75 -9.12
N GLU A 9 1.58 22.74 -10.02
CA GLU A 9 1.65 22.52 -11.47
C GLU A 9 2.97 21.85 -11.90
N SER A 10 4.09 22.24 -11.29
CA SER A 10 5.41 21.65 -11.54
C SER A 10 5.45 20.18 -11.11
N TYR A 11 5.00 19.84 -9.89
CA TYR A 11 4.93 18.45 -9.43
C TYR A 11 4.00 17.60 -10.31
N ASN A 12 2.83 18.13 -10.66
CA ASN A 12 1.89 17.44 -11.53
C ASN A 12 2.49 17.15 -12.91
N SER A 13 3.23 18.11 -13.49
CA SER A 13 3.94 17.92 -14.76
C SER A 13 4.95 16.77 -14.69
N GLY A 14 5.63 16.61 -13.55
CA GLY A 14 6.49 15.47 -13.26
C GLY A 14 5.73 14.15 -13.28
N HIS A 15 4.59 14.06 -12.59
CA HIS A 15 3.75 12.86 -12.59
C HIS A 15 3.23 12.52 -13.99
N LEU A 16 2.71 13.51 -14.72
CA LEU A 16 2.25 13.35 -16.09
C LEU A 16 3.34 12.85 -17.02
N SER A 17 4.58 13.35 -16.86
CA SER A 17 5.73 12.87 -17.64
C SER A 17 5.94 11.37 -17.43
N VAL A 18 5.89 10.88 -16.19
CA VAL A 18 6.03 9.45 -15.87
C VAL A 18 4.86 8.64 -16.44
N VAL A 19 3.61 9.05 -16.17
CA VAL A 19 2.38 8.41 -16.67
C VAL A 19 2.43 8.29 -18.20
N ASN A 20 2.77 9.37 -18.89
CA ASN A 20 2.79 9.41 -20.35
C ASN A 20 3.97 8.66 -20.96
N THR A 21 5.13 8.66 -20.30
CA THR A 21 6.32 7.95 -20.79
C THR A 21 6.12 6.44 -20.68
N TYR A 22 5.67 5.96 -19.52
CA TYR A 22 5.58 4.53 -19.24
C TYR A 22 4.20 3.92 -19.51
N LYS A 23 3.20 4.76 -19.82
CA LYS A 23 1.81 4.34 -20.03
C LYS A 23 1.25 3.56 -18.84
N ILE A 24 1.58 4.03 -17.63
CA ILE A 24 1.08 3.46 -16.38
C ILE A 24 -0.19 4.17 -15.93
N CYS A 25 -1.08 3.44 -15.28
CA CYS A 25 -2.33 3.97 -14.73
C CYS A 25 -2.45 3.76 -13.20
N HIS A 26 -1.37 3.32 -12.56
CA HIS A 26 -1.28 3.15 -11.11
C HIS A 26 0.01 3.77 -10.61
N LEU A 27 -0.09 4.64 -9.61
CA LEU A 27 1.04 5.30 -8.98
C LEU A 27 1.04 5.00 -7.49
N ASP A 28 2.17 4.51 -6.98
CA ASP A 28 2.38 4.32 -5.55
C ASP A 28 3.24 5.46 -5.01
N PHE A 29 2.73 6.13 -3.98
CA PHE A 29 3.45 7.18 -3.26
C PHE A 29 3.93 6.62 -1.93
N ASP A 30 5.23 6.31 -1.89
CA ASP A 30 5.92 5.93 -0.67
C ASP A 30 6.31 7.19 0.11
N VAL A 31 5.64 7.41 1.25
CA VAL A 31 5.75 8.63 2.04
C VAL A 31 6.30 8.29 3.42
N GLU A 32 7.59 8.54 3.61
CA GLU A 32 8.34 8.14 4.82
C GLU A 32 9.06 9.31 5.50
N GLY A 33 9.54 9.03 6.72
CA GLY A 33 10.49 9.89 7.42
C GLY A 33 10.02 11.35 7.57
N ALA A 34 10.94 12.29 7.32
CA ALA A 34 10.68 13.71 7.55
C ALA A 34 9.52 14.28 6.71
N LEU A 35 9.16 13.65 5.58
CA LEU A 35 8.05 14.10 4.75
C LEU A 35 6.71 13.97 5.48
N GLN A 36 6.51 12.94 6.31
CA GLN A 36 5.28 12.76 7.10
C GLN A 36 5.04 13.90 8.10
N GLY A 37 6.11 14.58 8.53
CA GLY A 37 6.06 15.73 9.42
C GLY A 37 5.91 17.07 8.71
N ASN A 38 5.99 17.11 7.38
CA ASN A 38 6.00 18.34 6.60
C ASN A 38 4.64 18.60 5.94
N THR A 39 3.71 19.20 6.68
CA THR A 39 2.35 19.50 6.22
C THR A 39 2.31 20.34 4.94
N GLN A 40 3.24 21.28 4.76
CA GLN A 40 3.27 22.14 3.57
C GLN A 40 3.67 21.35 2.32
N ALA A 41 4.69 20.49 2.43
CA ALA A 41 5.11 19.62 1.34
C ALA A 41 4.01 18.60 1.00
N LEU A 42 3.41 17.95 2.01
CA LEU A 42 2.29 17.02 1.82
C LEU A 42 1.08 17.68 1.16
N THR A 43 0.72 18.92 1.57
CA THR A 43 -0.38 19.67 0.94
C THR A 43 -0.07 19.96 -0.53
N THR A 44 1.17 20.31 -0.85
CA THR A 44 1.58 20.58 -2.23
C THR A 44 1.55 19.31 -3.08
N GLN A 45 2.08 18.21 -2.56
CA GLN A 45 2.08 16.90 -3.21
C GLN A 45 0.65 16.39 -3.43
N THR A 46 -0.20 16.42 -2.41
CA THR A 46 -1.56 15.89 -2.52
C THR A 46 -2.44 16.71 -3.47
N LYS A 47 -2.27 18.04 -3.52
CA LYS A 47 -2.93 18.87 -4.54
C LYS A 47 -2.45 18.55 -5.96
N SER A 48 -1.17 18.25 -6.16
CA SER A 48 -0.66 17.86 -7.48
C SER A 48 -1.16 16.48 -7.90
N ILE A 49 -1.33 15.55 -6.95
CA ILE A 49 -1.94 14.23 -7.20
C ILE A 49 -3.42 14.38 -7.55
N ALA A 50 -4.19 15.20 -6.82
CA ALA A 50 -5.59 15.44 -7.14
C ALA A 50 -5.76 16.06 -8.54
N LEU A 51 -4.87 16.99 -8.90
CA LEU A 51 -4.84 17.58 -10.24
C LEU A 51 -4.52 16.53 -11.32
N LEU A 52 -3.55 15.64 -11.07
CA LEU A 52 -3.24 14.51 -11.97
C LEU A 52 -4.47 13.63 -12.20
N GLN A 53 -5.15 13.22 -11.13
CA GLN A 53 -6.34 12.36 -11.21
C GLN A 53 -7.45 13.01 -12.02
N GLN A 54 -7.69 14.31 -11.82
CA GLN A 54 -8.68 15.06 -12.59
C GLN A 54 -8.32 15.12 -14.08
N GLN A 55 -7.09 15.52 -14.41
CA GLN A 55 -6.67 15.68 -15.80
C GLN A 55 -6.68 14.36 -16.58
N GLU A 56 -6.19 13.29 -15.97
CA GLU A 56 -6.18 11.97 -16.60
C GLU A 56 -7.60 11.39 -16.73
N ALA A 57 -8.51 11.69 -15.80
CA ALA A 57 -9.93 11.34 -15.96
C ALA A 57 -10.58 12.11 -17.13
N ASP A 58 -10.33 13.42 -17.24
CA ASP A 58 -10.85 14.26 -18.33
C ASP A 58 -10.29 13.84 -19.70
N ASN A 59 -9.08 13.29 -19.72
CA ASN A 59 -8.45 12.75 -20.93
C ASN A 59 -8.90 11.32 -21.29
N GLY A 60 -9.76 10.69 -20.48
CA GLY A 60 -10.19 9.31 -20.68
C GLY A 60 -9.13 8.25 -20.32
N THR A 61 -8.10 8.62 -19.57
CA THR A 61 -6.99 7.77 -19.13
C THR A 61 -6.85 7.75 -17.59
N PRO A 62 -7.93 7.51 -16.82
CA PRO A 62 -7.92 7.70 -15.38
C PRO A 62 -6.80 6.93 -14.68
N VAL A 63 -6.15 7.57 -13.71
CA VAL A 63 -5.11 6.97 -12.88
C VAL A 63 -5.61 6.65 -11.47
N THR A 64 -5.05 5.59 -10.90
CA THR A 64 -5.28 5.15 -9.53
C THR A 64 -4.03 5.41 -8.69
N VAL A 65 -4.24 5.71 -7.41
CA VAL A 65 -3.18 6.11 -6.48
C VAL A 65 -3.18 5.19 -5.27
N SER A 66 -2.00 4.70 -4.90
CA SER A 66 -1.75 4.04 -3.62
C SER A 66 -0.81 4.87 -2.75
N SER A 67 -0.88 4.66 -1.44
CA SER A 67 0.09 5.21 -0.49
C SER A 67 0.76 4.10 0.28
N ALA A 68 2.07 3.95 0.11
CA ALA A 68 2.91 3.11 0.93
C ALA A 68 3.33 3.88 2.19
N LEU A 69 3.03 3.33 3.37
CA LEU A 69 3.19 4.03 4.65
C LEU A 69 3.78 3.11 5.73
N PRO A 70 4.78 3.60 6.50
CA PRO A 70 5.24 3.01 7.74
C PRO A 70 4.09 2.76 8.71
N VAL A 71 4.12 1.61 9.39
CA VAL A 71 3.07 1.16 10.28
C VAL A 71 3.66 0.57 11.56
N LEU A 72 2.91 0.63 12.66
CA LEU A 72 3.17 -0.19 13.84
C LEU A 72 2.20 -1.38 13.86
N SER A 73 2.46 -2.38 14.69
CA SER A 73 1.46 -3.45 14.95
C SER A 73 0.10 -2.91 15.43
N THR A 74 0.07 -1.67 15.95
CA THR A 74 -1.13 -0.95 16.38
C THR A 74 -1.73 -0.04 15.28
N GLY A 75 -1.28 -0.17 14.03
CA GLY A 75 -1.76 0.60 12.89
C GLY A 75 -0.86 1.77 12.50
N LEU A 76 -1.35 2.64 11.62
CA LEU A 76 -0.62 3.83 11.18
C LEU A 76 -0.43 4.79 12.36
N VAL A 77 0.77 5.36 12.45
CA VAL A 77 1.08 6.36 13.48
C VAL A 77 0.17 7.58 13.30
N THR A 78 -0.43 8.04 14.39
CA THR A 78 -1.35 9.19 14.42
C THR A 78 -0.60 10.51 14.60
N GLY A 79 -1.21 11.61 14.16
CA GLY A 79 -0.66 12.96 14.37
C GLY A 79 0.41 13.33 13.35
N GLN A 80 0.96 14.54 13.48
CA GLN A 80 2.01 15.04 12.59
C GLN A 80 3.25 14.17 12.68
N GLY A 81 3.81 13.76 11.53
CA GLY A 81 4.90 12.79 11.47
C GLY A 81 4.45 11.33 11.41
N GLY A 82 3.15 11.06 11.38
CA GLY A 82 2.60 9.72 11.21
C GLY A 82 1.86 9.51 9.90
N GLY A 83 1.83 8.26 9.41
CA GLY A 83 1.17 7.90 8.15
C GLY A 83 -0.33 8.19 8.11
N LEU A 84 -1.04 8.18 9.25
CA LEU A 84 -2.48 8.51 9.25
C LEU A 84 -2.72 9.98 8.87
N ASN A 85 -1.82 10.88 9.27
CA ASN A 85 -1.90 12.29 8.90
C ASN A 85 -1.66 12.51 7.40
N VAL A 86 -0.83 11.66 6.76
CA VAL A 86 -0.64 11.68 5.30
C VAL A 86 -1.98 11.41 4.59
N LEU A 87 -2.70 10.37 4.99
CA LEU A 87 -4.01 10.02 4.41
C LEU A 87 -5.07 11.09 4.66
N GLN A 88 -5.07 11.70 5.86
CA GLN A 88 -5.98 12.79 6.20
C GLN A 88 -5.74 14.03 5.32
N ILE A 89 -4.48 14.44 5.14
CA ILE A 89 -4.12 15.56 4.26
C ILE A 89 -4.49 15.25 2.80
N ALA A 90 -4.21 14.04 2.33
CA ALA A 90 -4.56 13.62 0.98
C ALA A 90 -6.07 13.68 0.73
N THR A 91 -6.87 13.10 1.63
CA THR A 91 -8.33 13.11 1.57
C THR A 91 -8.88 14.54 1.61
N ALA A 92 -8.36 15.39 2.50
CA ALA A 92 -8.78 16.80 2.61
C ALA A 92 -8.45 17.63 1.36
N ASN A 93 -7.44 17.23 0.57
CA ASN A 93 -7.06 17.90 -0.68
C ASN A 93 -7.66 17.23 -1.94
N GLY A 94 -8.59 16.29 -1.77
CA GLY A 94 -9.35 15.69 -2.88
C GLY A 94 -8.65 14.55 -3.60
N VAL A 95 -7.58 13.98 -3.03
CA VAL A 95 -6.97 12.76 -3.58
C VAL A 95 -7.91 11.58 -3.34
N ASN A 96 -8.22 10.84 -4.40
CA ASN A 96 -8.89 9.56 -4.30
C ASN A 96 -7.85 8.44 -4.12
N ILE A 97 -7.63 8.01 -2.88
CA ILE A 97 -6.72 6.92 -2.56
C ILE A 97 -7.42 5.59 -2.82
N SER A 98 -6.93 4.85 -3.81
CA SER A 98 -7.46 3.53 -4.18
C SER A 98 -6.91 2.39 -3.33
N ARG A 99 -5.71 2.58 -2.75
CA ARG A 99 -5.08 1.59 -1.88
C ARG A 99 -4.22 2.25 -0.79
N VAL A 100 -4.27 1.71 0.42
CA VAL A 100 -3.34 2.03 1.51
C VAL A 100 -2.48 0.80 1.76
N ASN A 101 -1.20 0.89 1.42
CA ASN A 101 -0.26 -0.21 1.53
C ASN A 101 0.62 -0.02 2.77
N VAL A 102 0.44 -0.84 3.80
CA VAL A 102 1.22 -0.69 5.04
C VAL A 102 2.53 -1.43 4.95
N MET A 103 3.62 -0.74 5.28
CA MET A 103 4.96 -1.30 5.36
C MET A 103 5.16 -1.99 6.70
N ALA A 104 4.78 -3.25 6.76
CA ALA A 104 4.83 -4.12 7.93
C ALA A 104 6.26 -4.62 8.20
N MET A 105 7.15 -3.68 8.49
CA MET A 105 8.59 -3.88 8.63
C MET A 105 9.18 -2.84 9.60
N ASP A 106 10.42 -3.10 10.04
CA ASP A 106 11.27 -2.17 10.79
C ASP A 106 10.58 -1.51 12.00
N TYR A 107 9.88 -2.32 12.80
CA TYR A 107 9.10 -1.85 13.96
C TYR A 107 9.99 -1.32 15.11
N GLY A 108 11.24 -1.78 15.16
CA GLY A 108 12.25 -1.37 16.11
C GLY A 108 12.52 -2.40 17.19
N PRO A 109 13.55 -2.15 18.02
CA PRO A 109 14.17 -3.16 18.89
C PRO A 109 13.22 -3.82 19.91
N GLY A 110 12.11 -3.17 20.27
CA GLY A 110 11.09 -3.75 21.17
C GLY A 110 10.33 -4.92 20.54
N PHE A 111 10.29 -5.01 19.22
CA PHE A 111 9.53 -6.02 18.46
C PHE A 111 10.36 -7.28 18.16
N ALA A 112 11.65 -7.27 18.49
CA ALA A 112 12.55 -8.42 18.29
C ALA A 112 12.98 -9.14 19.57
N GLN A 113 12.26 -8.94 20.68
CA GLN A 113 12.60 -9.55 21.97
C GLN A 113 12.16 -11.02 22.06
N PRO A 114 12.87 -11.87 22.83
CA PRO A 114 12.42 -13.23 23.11
C PRO A 114 11.00 -13.26 23.66
N GLY A 115 10.15 -14.14 23.12
CA GLY A 115 8.75 -14.26 23.50
C GLY A 115 7.77 -13.42 22.67
N ASN A 116 8.27 -12.54 21.79
CA ASN A 116 7.42 -11.83 20.84
C ASN A 116 6.79 -12.78 19.81
N PRO A 117 5.57 -12.50 19.31
CA PRO A 117 4.83 -13.36 18.39
C PRO A 117 5.43 -13.45 16.97
N GLY A 118 6.44 -12.63 16.66
CA GLY A 118 7.16 -12.63 15.38
C GLY A 118 6.54 -11.73 14.30
N MET A 119 7.34 -11.44 13.27
CA MET A 119 7.00 -10.43 12.26
C MET A 119 5.74 -10.76 11.43
N GLY A 120 5.45 -12.04 11.19
CA GLY A 120 4.22 -12.45 10.50
C GLY A 120 2.94 -12.09 11.26
N THR A 121 2.96 -12.25 12.58
CA THR A 121 1.84 -11.86 13.45
C THR A 121 1.72 -10.34 13.53
N TYR A 122 2.83 -9.62 13.70
CA TYR A 122 2.79 -8.16 13.71
C TYR A 122 2.29 -7.54 12.41
N ALA A 123 2.58 -8.14 11.26
CA ALA A 123 2.02 -7.71 9.98
C ALA A 123 0.48 -7.86 9.94
N ILE A 124 -0.06 -8.95 10.52
CA ILE A 124 -1.50 -9.17 10.63
C ILE A 124 -2.14 -8.19 11.62
N ASP A 125 -1.50 -7.94 12.75
CA ASP A 125 -1.96 -6.98 13.76
C ASP A 125 -2.01 -5.57 13.16
N ALA A 126 -0.94 -5.16 12.46
CA ALA A 126 -0.87 -3.89 11.74
C ALA A 126 -2.00 -3.75 10.73
N ALA A 127 -2.21 -4.78 9.90
CA ALA A 127 -3.28 -4.80 8.89
C ALA A 127 -4.67 -4.64 9.52
N THR A 128 -4.92 -5.35 10.63
CA THR A 128 -6.20 -5.31 11.36
C THR A 128 -6.44 -3.96 12.02
N ALA A 129 -5.41 -3.37 12.63
CA ALA A 129 -5.52 -2.05 13.23
C ALA A 129 -5.73 -0.95 12.17
N THR A 130 -5.01 -1.03 11.04
CA THR A 130 -5.19 -0.11 9.92
C THR A 130 -6.58 -0.23 9.30
N LEU A 131 -7.18 -1.42 9.20
CA LEU A 131 -8.58 -1.55 8.78
C LEU A 131 -9.52 -0.65 9.59
N GLY A 132 -9.40 -0.67 10.92
CA GLY A 132 -10.21 0.17 11.81
C GLY A 132 -9.99 1.67 11.56
N GLN A 133 -8.75 2.07 11.30
CA GLN A 133 -8.41 3.45 10.94
C GLN A 133 -9.01 3.84 9.57
N LEU A 134 -8.96 2.97 8.57
CA LEU A 134 -9.56 3.21 7.26
C LEU A 134 -11.08 3.37 7.34
N MET A 135 -11.75 2.52 8.12
CA MET A 135 -13.21 2.62 8.32
C MET A 135 -13.58 3.89 9.10
N THR A 136 -12.70 4.40 9.96
CA THR A 136 -12.90 5.68 10.65
C THR A 136 -12.68 6.86 9.70
N LEU A 137 -11.65 6.81 8.86
CA LEU A 137 -11.31 7.87 7.91
C LEU A 137 -12.32 7.95 6.75
N TYR A 138 -12.81 6.80 6.30
CA TYR A 138 -13.76 6.64 5.21
C TYR A 138 -15.03 5.94 5.72
N PRO A 139 -15.93 6.65 6.42
CA PRO A 139 -17.07 6.04 7.12
C PRO A 139 -18.10 5.39 6.19
N SER A 140 -18.02 5.63 4.87
CA SER A 140 -18.86 4.98 3.86
C SER A 140 -18.33 3.61 3.40
N LEU A 141 -17.10 3.23 3.76
CA LEU A 141 -16.54 1.92 3.40
C LEU A 141 -17.15 0.82 4.28
N SER A 142 -17.61 -0.25 3.64
CA SER A 142 -17.84 -1.52 4.34
C SER A 142 -16.50 -2.15 4.74
N SER A 143 -16.53 -3.10 5.68
CA SER A 143 -15.32 -3.82 6.09
C SER A 143 -14.66 -4.54 4.90
N GLU A 144 -15.45 -5.15 4.02
CA GLU A 144 -14.95 -5.85 2.82
C GLU A 144 -14.25 -4.89 1.85
N ARG A 145 -14.79 -3.68 1.68
CA ARG A 145 -14.16 -2.65 0.84
C ARG A 145 -12.91 -2.06 1.50
N ALA A 146 -12.91 -1.88 2.82
CA ALA A 146 -11.72 -1.44 3.54
C ALA A 146 -10.59 -2.49 3.47
N TRP A 147 -10.90 -3.79 3.56
CA TRP A 147 -9.91 -4.84 3.31
C TRP A 147 -9.40 -4.83 1.87
N SER A 148 -10.29 -4.65 0.88
CA SER A 148 -9.90 -4.53 -0.53
C SER A 148 -9.02 -3.30 -0.81
N MET A 149 -9.20 -2.22 -0.04
CA MET A 149 -8.37 -1.02 -0.10
C MET A 149 -7.01 -1.22 0.58
N LEU A 150 -6.89 -2.17 1.50
CA LEU A 150 -5.64 -2.42 2.21
C LEU A 150 -4.65 -3.23 1.35
N GLY A 151 -3.37 -2.87 1.44
CA GLY A 151 -2.23 -3.67 1.02
C GLY A 151 -1.26 -3.88 2.19
N VAL A 152 -0.48 -4.95 2.16
CA VAL A 152 0.56 -5.22 3.17
C VAL A 152 1.89 -5.54 2.48
N THR A 153 2.93 -4.80 2.85
CA THR A 153 4.31 -4.99 2.37
C THR A 153 5.23 -5.31 3.55
N PRO A 154 5.60 -6.57 3.79
CA PRO A 154 6.70 -6.90 4.69
C PRO A 154 8.07 -6.73 4.01
N LEU A 155 9.11 -6.57 4.83
CA LEU A 155 10.50 -6.70 4.42
C LEU A 155 10.92 -8.17 4.55
N VAL A 156 11.20 -8.84 3.43
CA VAL A 156 11.44 -10.30 3.45
C VAL A 156 12.80 -10.64 4.05
N GLY A 157 12.83 -11.62 4.95
CA GLY A 157 14.06 -12.05 5.60
C GLY A 157 14.46 -11.12 6.74
N ILE A 158 15.71 -10.69 6.77
CA ILE A 158 16.23 -9.81 7.82
C ILE A 158 15.84 -8.36 7.50
N ASN A 159 15.20 -7.72 8.48
CA ASN A 159 14.89 -6.29 8.48
C ASN A 159 16.14 -5.44 8.75
N ASP A 160 15.99 -4.12 8.88
CA ASP A 160 17.12 -3.24 9.22
C ASP A 160 17.64 -3.49 10.64
N ASP A 161 16.76 -3.82 11.60
CA ASP A 161 17.17 -4.48 12.84
C ASP A 161 17.42 -5.98 12.56
N PRO A 162 18.66 -6.50 12.71
CA PRO A 162 18.98 -7.87 12.36
C PRO A 162 18.28 -8.93 13.21
N ARG A 163 17.62 -8.53 14.31
CA ARG A 163 16.82 -9.41 15.16
C ARG A 163 15.37 -9.53 14.68
N GLU A 164 14.90 -8.57 13.88
CA GLU A 164 13.61 -8.65 13.21
C GLU A 164 13.76 -9.48 11.94
N ILE A 165 13.09 -10.64 11.92
CA ILE A 165 13.17 -11.57 10.80
C ILE A 165 11.77 -11.94 10.34
N PHE A 166 11.40 -11.50 9.14
CA PHE A 166 10.20 -11.97 8.44
C PHE A 166 10.47 -13.32 7.79
N THR A 167 10.07 -14.38 8.49
CA THR A 167 10.31 -15.77 8.08
C THR A 167 9.32 -16.25 7.02
N LEU A 168 9.64 -17.37 6.36
CA LEU A 168 8.71 -18.04 5.44
C LEU A 168 7.41 -18.49 6.13
N ALA A 169 7.47 -18.87 7.42
CA ALA A 169 6.28 -19.18 8.19
C ALA A 169 5.39 -17.94 8.37
N GLY A 170 6.00 -16.78 8.63
CA GLY A 170 5.29 -15.50 8.67
C GLY A 170 4.68 -15.11 7.32
N ALA A 171 5.39 -15.36 6.22
CA ALA A 171 4.86 -15.15 4.87
C ALA A 171 3.63 -16.04 4.59
N GLN A 172 3.66 -17.31 4.97
CA GLN A 172 2.52 -18.23 4.83
C GLN A 172 1.33 -17.79 5.70
N GLN A 173 1.60 -17.35 6.93
CA GLN A 173 0.58 -16.84 7.86
C GLN A 173 -0.11 -15.60 7.27
N LEU A 174 0.66 -14.60 6.83
CA LEU A 174 0.14 -13.37 6.24
C LEU A 174 -0.63 -13.65 4.93
N THR A 175 -0.12 -14.54 4.08
CA THR A 175 -0.81 -14.93 2.83
C THR A 175 -2.17 -15.58 3.12
N THR A 176 -2.21 -16.50 4.09
CA THR A 176 -3.45 -17.17 4.49
C THR A 176 -4.47 -16.16 5.05
N PHE A 177 -4.00 -15.23 5.87
CA PHE A 177 -4.82 -14.14 6.40
C PHE A 177 -5.35 -13.23 5.29
N ALA A 178 -4.49 -12.84 4.33
CA ALA A 178 -4.85 -11.97 3.23
C ALA A 178 -5.92 -12.58 2.32
N VAL A 179 -5.75 -13.86 1.95
CA VAL A 179 -6.74 -14.60 1.14
C VAL A 179 -8.09 -14.68 1.87
N ARG A 180 -8.07 -14.99 3.17
CA ARG A 180 -9.30 -15.12 3.97
C ARG A 180 -10.08 -13.81 4.09
N ASN A 181 -9.39 -12.67 4.17
CA ASN A 181 -10.03 -11.36 4.35
C ASN A 181 -10.18 -10.56 3.06
N HIS A 182 -9.78 -11.13 1.91
CA HIS A 182 -9.78 -10.44 0.62
C HIS A 182 -8.98 -9.12 0.65
N ILE A 183 -7.78 -9.16 1.25
CA ILE A 183 -6.84 -8.03 1.20
C ILE A 183 -6.50 -7.74 -0.26
N GLY A 184 -6.55 -6.46 -0.65
CA GLY A 184 -6.40 -6.08 -2.04
C GLY A 184 -4.99 -6.23 -2.61
N GLU A 185 -3.96 -6.25 -1.77
CA GLU A 185 -2.58 -6.49 -2.19
C GLU A 185 -1.71 -7.16 -1.12
N LEU A 186 -0.84 -8.03 -1.59
CA LEU A 186 0.42 -8.32 -0.92
C LEU A 186 1.55 -7.96 -1.87
N SER A 187 2.55 -7.27 -1.33
CA SER A 187 3.82 -7.04 -2.00
C SER A 187 4.94 -7.30 -1.00
N MET A 188 6.18 -6.97 -1.33
CA MET A 188 7.32 -7.20 -0.43
C MET A 188 8.48 -6.30 -0.81
N TRP A 189 9.27 -5.94 0.20
CA TRP A 189 10.58 -5.34 0.00
C TRP A 189 11.66 -6.40 0.20
N GLU A 190 12.41 -6.82 -0.81
CA GLU A 190 12.25 -6.53 -2.23
C GLU A 190 12.71 -7.74 -3.04
N ARG A 191 12.42 -7.77 -4.33
CA ARG A 191 12.75 -8.91 -5.22
C ARG A 191 14.22 -9.37 -5.14
N PRO A 192 15.25 -8.48 -5.12
CA PRO A 192 16.65 -8.93 -4.98
C PRO A 192 16.98 -9.62 -3.64
N ARG A 193 16.15 -9.44 -2.60
CA ARG A 193 16.28 -10.10 -1.30
C ARG A 193 15.74 -11.54 -1.32
N GLU A 194 14.95 -11.89 -2.34
CA GLU A 194 14.40 -13.24 -2.56
C GLU A 194 15.41 -14.26 -3.11
N HIS A 195 16.61 -14.26 -2.54
CA HIS A 195 17.62 -15.25 -2.86
C HIS A 195 18.06 -15.91 -1.56
N HIS A 196 18.35 -17.21 -1.63
CA HIS A 196 18.94 -17.94 -0.51
C HIS A 196 20.32 -17.33 -0.19
N ARG A 197 20.36 -16.32 0.68
CA ARG A 197 21.59 -15.95 1.36
C ARG A 197 21.75 -16.95 2.50
N HIS A 198 22.70 -17.86 2.34
CA HIS A 198 23.13 -18.70 3.46
C HIS A 198 23.54 -17.77 4.60
N LEU A 199 22.75 -17.75 5.66
CA LEU A 199 23.16 -17.21 6.95
C LEU A 199 24.47 -17.93 7.33
N GLY A 200 25.57 -17.19 7.35
CA GLY A 200 26.85 -17.59 7.94
C GLY A 200 27.37 -19.00 7.59
N ARG A 201 27.79 -19.25 6.35
CA ARG A 201 28.65 -20.41 6.06
C ARG A 201 29.90 -20.01 5.28
N SER A 202 31.02 -19.98 6.00
CA SER A 202 32.35 -20.18 5.43
C SER A 202 32.33 -21.43 4.55
N ARG A 203 32.88 -21.29 3.34
CA ARG A 203 32.82 -22.29 2.27
C ARG A 203 33.34 -23.66 2.73
N ARG A 204 32.43 -24.60 3.00
CA ARG A 204 32.74 -26.03 2.88
C ARG A 204 31.66 -26.70 2.04
N ARG A 205 32.08 -27.16 0.85
CA ARG A 205 31.27 -27.92 -0.09
C ARG A 205 30.86 -29.25 0.53
N ARG A 206 29.56 -29.54 0.56
CA ARG A 206 29.06 -30.91 0.51
C ARG A 206 27.76 -30.95 -0.30
N ARG A 207 27.73 -31.81 -1.31
CA ARG A 207 26.55 -32.11 -2.15
C ARG A 207 25.51 -32.85 -1.30
N GLN A 208 24.25 -32.44 -1.37
CA GLN A 208 23.11 -33.30 -1.06
C GLN A 208 21.93 -32.94 -1.97
N ARG A 209 21.24 -33.99 -2.43
CA ARG A 209 20.28 -34.00 -3.54
C ARG A 209 18.86 -33.58 -3.12
N SER A 210 18.18 -32.95 -4.09
CA SER A 210 16.74 -32.82 -4.35
C SER A 210 15.74 -32.83 -3.18
N GLY A 211 15.13 -31.67 -2.97
CA GLY A 211 13.78 -31.49 -2.41
C GLY A 211 13.13 -30.31 -3.14
N ALA A 212 11.82 -30.40 -3.37
CA ALA A 212 10.95 -29.52 -4.18
C ALA A 212 11.44 -28.08 -4.43
N ASN A 213 11.38 -27.66 -5.70
CA ASN A 213 11.75 -26.32 -6.16
C ASN A 213 10.72 -25.27 -5.67
N PRO A 214 11.06 -24.38 -4.70
CA PRO A 214 10.10 -23.46 -4.08
C PRO A 214 9.73 -22.24 -4.94
N VAL A 215 10.30 -22.12 -6.14
CA VAL A 215 10.13 -20.98 -7.06
C VAL A 215 8.69 -20.84 -7.59
N ARG A 216 7.83 -21.86 -7.38
CA ARG A 216 6.49 -21.92 -7.97
C ARG A 216 5.40 -21.16 -7.19
N VAL A 217 5.51 -21.04 -5.87
CA VAL A 217 4.44 -20.48 -5.03
C VAL A 217 4.19 -18.99 -5.29
N LEU A 218 5.22 -18.23 -5.65
CA LEU A 218 5.11 -16.79 -5.95
C LEU A 218 4.94 -16.50 -7.45
N GLN A 219 5.33 -17.43 -8.33
CA GLN A 219 5.05 -17.32 -9.77
C GLN A 219 3.58 -17.61 -10.09
N ASP A 220 2.93 -18.49 -9.34
CA ASP A 220 1.52 -18.87 -9.55
C ASP A 220 0.54 -17.71 -9.25
N LEU A 221 0.94 -16.68 -8.49
CA LEU A 221 0.14 -15.46 -8.25
C LEU A 221 0.06 -14.52 -9.47
N ARG A 222 0.99 -14.62 -10.43
CA ARG A 222 0.89 -13.85 -11.69
C ARG A 222 -0.16 -14.43 -12.66
N ALA A 223 -0.55 -15.69 -12.48
CA ALA A 223 -1.52 -16.35 -13.35
C ALA A 223 -2.98 -16.00 -13.01
N ASP A 224 -3.25 -15.32 -11.89
CA ASP A 224 -4.62 -14.96 -11.46
C ASP A 224 -4.99 -13.48 -11.73
N ARG A 225 -4.09 -12.73 -12.40
CA ARG A 225 -4.32 -11.33 -12.80
C ARG A 225 -5.54 -11.15 -13.71
N ASP A 226 -5.94 -12.21 -14.42
CA ASP A 226 -7.09 -12.18 -15.33
C ASP A 226 -8.46 -12.26 -14.62
N ARG A 227 -8.51 -12.45 -13.30
CA ARG A 227 -9.77 -12.47 -12.53
C ARG A 227 -10.19 -11.11 -11.95
N PHE A 228 -9.32 -10.09 -12.03
CA PHE A 228 -9.56 -8.78 -11.40
C PHE A 228 -10.16 -7.72 -12.34
N HIS A 229 -10.46 -8.05 -13.60
CA HIS A 229 -11.04 -7.12 -14.58
C HIS A 229 -12.46 -7.52 -15.01
N THR A 230 -13.43 -7.41 -14.10
CA THR A 230 -14.82 -7.08 -14.48
C THR A 230 -15.48 -6.27 -13.37
N VAL A 231 -15.35 -4.95 -13.44
CA VAL A 231 -16.32 -4.04 -12.82
C VAL A 231 -17.15 -3.47 -13.96
N THR A 232 -18.37 -3.98 -14.12
CA THR A 232 -19.36 -3.39 -15.03
C THR A 232 -19.84 -2.06 -14.42
N PRO A 233 -19.92 -0.95 -15.19
CA PRO A 233 -20.51 0.28 -14.67
C PRO A 233 -21.99 0.07 -14.37
N VAL A 234 -22.44 0.48 -13.18
CA VAL A 234 -23.86 0.53 -12.84
C VAL A 234 -24.48 1.72 -13.58
N ALA A 235 -25.48 1.46 -14.42
CA ALA A 235 -26.26 2.49 -15.09
C ALA A 235 -27.02 3.34 -14.07
N GLU A 236 -26.83 4.65 -14.14
CA GLU A 236 -27.54 5.64 -13.33
C GLU A 236 -29.02 5.67 -13.74
N ARG A 237 -29.91 5.35 -12.79
CA ARG A 237 -31.37 5.46 -12.96
C ARG A 237 -31.75 6.93 -12.84
N ALA A 238 -32.25 7.51 -13.94
CA ALA A 238 -32.85 8.84 -13.94
C ALA A 238 -34.04 8.92 -12.95
N ALA A 239 -34.07 9.96 -12.13
CA ALA A 239 -35.18 10.28 -11.24
C ALA A 239 -36.38 10.85 -12.03
N PRO A 240 -37.63 10.55 -11.64
CA PRO A 240 -38.81 11.08 -12.31
C PRO A 240 -39.04 12.54 -11.93
N THR A 241 -39.25 13.38 -12.95
CA THR A 241 -39.73 14.77 -12.81
C THR A 241 -41.19 14.78 -12.41
N THR A 242 -41.51 15.29 -11.22
CA THR A 242 -42.87 15.69 -10.85
C THR A 242 -42.99 17.20 -11.02
N SER A 243 -43.58 17.63 -12.13
CA SER A 243 -44.21 18.93 -12.28
C SER A 243 -45.71 18.72 -12.16
N GLU A 244 -46.35 19.27 -11.12
CA GLU A 244 -47.74 19.69 -11.19
C GLU A 244 -48.11 20.54 -9.95
N THR A 245 -48.38 21.81 -10.19
CA THR A 245 -49.29 22.68 -9.45
C THR A 245 -49.73 23.76 -10.45
N PRO A 246 -50.98 24.25 -10.38
CA PRO A 246 -51.45 25.06 -9.25
C PRO A 246 -52.57 24.44 -8.42
#